data_AF-A0A1F5VKY4-F1
#
_entry.id   AF-A0A1F5VKY4-F1
#
_cell.length_a   1.000
_cell.length_b   1.000
_cell.length_c   1.000
_cell.angle_alpha   90.00
_cell.angle_beta   90.00
_cell.angle_gamma   90.00
#
_symmetry.space_group_name_H-M   'P 1'
#
loop_
_entity.id
_entity.type
_entity.pdbx_description
1 polymer ?
#
loop_
_entity_poly.entity_id
_entity_poly.type
_entity_poly.pdbx_seq_one_letter_code
_entity_poly.pdbx_strand_id
1 'polypeptide(L)' 'MPLQAVEGFSLLPLSEEAEKLSEEYLRFLRIPESDALHNAIATVEGMNYLITWNMQYLAREKTRYA' A
#
# COMPACT_ATOMS: atom_id res chain seq x y z
N MET A 1 -9.49 -20.19 11.11
CA MET A 1 -10.00 -18.94 11.73
C MET A 1 -9.53 -17.66 11.04
N PRO A 2 -8.28 -17.45 10.56
CA PRO A 2 -7.89 -16.16 9.97
C PRO A 2 -8.51 -15.88 8.59
N LEU A 3 -8.58 -16.89 7.72
CA LEU A 3 -8.97 -16.68 6.32
C LEU A 3 -10.47 -16.35 6.15
N GLN A 4 -11.33 -16.92 7.00
CA GLN A 4 -12.77 -16.64 6.99
C GLN A 4 -13.08 -15.16 7.28
N ALA A 5 -12.21 -14.46 8.02
CA ALA A 5 -12.41 -13.06 8.34
C ALA A 5 -12.23 -12.12 7.13
N VAL A 6 -11.61 -12.61 6.04
CA VAL A 6 -11.34 -11.81 4.83
C VAL A 6 -12.09 -12.30 3.59
N GLU A 7 -12.91 -13.36 3.71
CA GLU A 7 -13.68 -13.93 2.57
C GLU A 7 -14.62 -12.93 1.89
N GLY A 8 -15.09 -11.91 2.61
CA GLY A 8 -15.97 -10.87 2.08
C GLY A 8 -15.27 -9.70 1.39
N PHE A 9 -13.93 -9.68 1.38
CA PHE A 9 -13.19 -8.56 0.79
C PHE A 9 -12.94 -8.75 -0.70
N SER A 10 -13.11 -7.66 -1.45
CA SER A 10 -12.70 -7.61 -2.84
C SER A 10 -11.18 -7.62 -2.95
N LEU A 11 -10.65 -8.53 -3.76
CA LEU A 11 -9.24 -8.56 -4.13
C LEU A 11 -9.02 -7.56 -5.27
N LEU A 12 -8.16 -6.58 -5.01
CA LEU A 12 -7.70 -5.66 -6.04
C LEU A 12 -6.66 -6.36 -6.93
N PRO A 13 -6.67 -6.09 -8.25
CA PRO A 13 -5.73 -6.72 -9.17
C PRO A 13 -4.32 -6.17 -9.01
N LEU A 14 -3.34 -7.03 -9.30
CA LEU A 14 -1.98 -6.59 -9.59
C LEU A 14 -1.91 -6.22 -11.08
N SER A 15 -2.10 -4.94 -11.38
CA SER A 15 -2.10 -4.44 -12.77
C SER A 15 -0.71 -3.99 -13.22
N GLU A 16 -0.45 -4.04 -14.52
CA GLU A 16 0.80 -3.51 -15.10
C GLU A 16 0.99 -2.01 -14.80
N GLU A 17 -0.11 -1.26 -14.66
CA GLU A 17 -0.09 0.15 -14.26
C GLU A 17 0.38 0.31 -12.81
N ALA A 18 -0.11 -0.53 -11.89
CA ALA A 18 0.35 -0.55 -10.50
C ALA A 18 1.82 -0.97 -10.40
N GLU A 19 2.27 -1.95 -11.18
CA GLU A 19 3.69 -2.35 -11.22
C GLU A 19 4.59 -1.20 -11.67
N LYS A 20 4.27 -0.55 -12.80
CA LYS A 20 5.00 0.63 -13.30
C LYS A 20 5.04 1.77 -12.30
N LEU A 21 3.92 2.06 -11.65
CA LEU A 21 3.87 3.09 -10.61
C LEU A 21 4.72 2.72 -9.39
N SER A 22 4.76 1.44 -9.01
CA SER A 22 5.62 0.97 -7.92
C SER A 22 7.10 1.15 -8.24
N GLU A 23 7.52 0.93 -9.49
CA GLU A 23 8.89 1.17 -9.92
C GLU A 23 9.27 2.65 -9.80
N GLU A 24 8.37 3.56 -10.18
CA GLU A 24 8.58 4.99 -9.99
C GLU A 24 8.73 5.33 -8.50
N TYR A 25 7.90 4.77 -7.62
CA TYR A 25 8.06 4.97 -6.18
C TYR A 25 9.42 4.50 -5.67
N LEU A 26 9.91 3.35 -6.10
CA LEU A 26 11.22 2.83 -5.67
C LEU A 26 12.40 3.68 -6.15
N ARG A 27 12.26 4.42 -7.24
CA ARG A 27 13.29 5.37 -7.70
C ARG A 27 13.43 6.58 -6.79
N PHE A 28 12.33 7.05 -6.19
CA PHE A 28 12.30 8.27 -5.39
C PHE A 28 12.23 8.03 -3.87
N LEU A 29 11.68 6.90 -3.44
CA LEU A 29 11.43 6.57 -2.05
C LEU A 29 12.29 5.38 -1.62
N ARG A 30 12.85 5.47 -0.41
CA ARG A 30 13.60 4.37 0.20
C ARG A 30 12.67 3.51 1.05
N ILE A 31 11.79 2.76 0.39
CA ILE A 31 10.81 1.85 0.99
C ILE A 31 10.96 0.43 0.42
N PRO A 32 10.47 -0.62 1.13
CA PRO A 32 10.40 -1.97 0.58
C PRO A 32 9.55 -2.04 -0.69
N GLU A 33 9.91 -2.96 -1.59
CA GLU A 33 9.15 -3.24 -2.83
C GLU A 33 7.69 -3.58 -2.56
N SER A 34 7.43 -4.39 -1.54
CA SER A 34 6.06 -4.75 -1.13
C SER A 34 5.23 -3.53 -0.70
N ASP A 35 5.85 -2.56 -0.03
CA ASP A 35 5.17 -1.34 0.43
C ASP A 35 4.93 -0.37 -0.74
N ALA A 36 5.88 -0.27 -1.67
CA ALA A 36 5.72 0.50 -2.91
C ALA A 36 4.56 -0.04 -3.74
N LEU A 37 4.52 -1.37 -3.95
CA LEU A 37 3.49 -2.02 -4.73
C LEU A 37 2.10 -1.89 -4.10
N HIS A 38 2.01 -2.05 -2.77
CA HIS A 38 0.74 -1.90 -2.06
C HIS A 38 0.16 -0.49 -2.20
N ASN A 39 0.99 0.56 -2.09
CA ASN A 39 0.57 1.94 -2.35
C ASN A 39 0.18 2.17 -3.81
N ALA A 40 0.90 1.57 -4.75
CA ALA A 40 0.64 1.75 -6.17
C ALA A 40 -0.73 1.15 -6.55
N ILE A 41 -1.03 -0.07 -6.08
CA ILE A 41 -2.35 -0.70 -6.26
C ILE A 41 -3.44 0.19 -5.67
N ALA A 42 -3.28 0.64 -4.42
CA ALA A 42 -4.27 1.49 -3.77
C ALA A 42 -4.51 2.81 -4.54
N THR A 43 -3.45 3.38 -5.12
CA THR A 43 -3.53 4.62 -5.92
C THR A 43 -4.26 4.40 -7.25
N VAL A 44 -3.88 3.37 -8.00
CA VAL A 44 -4.48 3.04 -9.31
C VAL A 44 -5.96 2.68 -9.17
N GLU A 45 -6.30 1.92 -8.13
CA GLU A 45 -7.68 1.50 -7.87
C GLU A 45 -8.51 2.58 -7.16
N GLY A 46 -7.94 3.77 -6.90
CA GLY A 46 -8.66 4.91 -6.35
C GLY A 46 -9.05 4.79 -4.89
N MET A 47 -8.31 4.01 -4.09
CA MET A 47 -8.54 3.87 -2.66
C MET A 47 -8.22 5.18 -1.93
N ASN A 48 -9.18 5.68 -1.14
CA ASN A 48 -8.97 6.91 -0.37
C ASN A 48 -8.25 6.69 0.97
N TYR A 49 -8.21 5.45 1.44
CA TYR A 49 -7.63 5.09 2.73
C TYR A 49 -6.84 3.79 2.61
N LEU A 50 -5.67 3.75 3.24
CA LEU A 50 -4.86 2.54 3.40
C LEU A 50 -4.79 2.20 4.89
N ILE A 51 -5.21 1.01 5.26
CA ILE A 51 -5.02 0.50 6.62
C ILE A 51 -3.69 -0.24 6.65
N THR A 52 -2.76 0.24 7.47
CA THR A 52 -1.46 -0.40 7.63
C THR A 52 -1.06 -0.51 9.09
N TRP A 53 -0.48 -1.65 9.43
CA TRP A 53 0.19 -1.88 10.70
C TRP A 53 1.71 -1.63 10.57
N ASN A 54 2.19 -1.40 9.34
CA ASN A 54 3.58 -1.10 9.04
C ASN A 54 3.83 0.42 9.10
N MET A 55 4.10 0.91 10.32
CA MET A 55 4.40 2.32 10.56
C MET A 55 5.84 2.74 10.25
N GLN A 56 6.72 1.80 9.89
CA GLN A 56 8.13 2.08 9.64
C GLN A 56 8.36 2.79 8.30
N TYR A 57 7.57 2.42 7.29
CA TYR A 57 7.77 2.85 5.91
C TYR A 57 6.56 3.57 5.29
N LEU A 58 5.33 3.17 5.64
CA LEU A 58 4.11 3.73 5.04
C LEU A 58 3.52 4.90 5.85
N ALA A 59 3.34 4.72 7.16
CA ALA A 59 2.72 5.73 8.02
C ALA A 59 3.73 6.67 8.69
N ARG A 60 4.80 7.09 8.00
CA ARG A 60 5.81 8.05 8.51
C ARG A 60 5.23 9.46 8.69
N GLU A 61 4.17 9.62 9.47
CA GLU A 61 3.93 10.85 10.20
C GLU A 61 4.88 10.88 11.40
N LYS A 62 5.62 11.98 11.56
CA LYS A 62 5.99 12.39 12.92
C LYS A 62 4.65 12.59 13.63
N THR A 63 4.23 11.63 14.44
CA THR A 63 3.07 11.80 15.31
C THR A 63 3.25 13.12 16.03
N ARG A 64 2.48 14.14 15.61
CA ARG A 64 2.48 15.44 16.30
C ARG A 64 1.82 15.14 17.63
N TYR A 65 2.62 14.98 18.67
CA TYR A 65 2.13 15.09 20.03
C TYR A 65 1.54 16.49 20.16
N ALA A 66 0.21 16.57 20.18
CA ALA A 66 -0.54 17.71 20.67
C ALA A 66 -0.55 17.66 22.20
#